data_AF-A0A968XR70-F1
#
_entry.id   AF-A0A968XR70-F1
#
_cell.length_a   1.000
_cell.length_b   1.000
_cell.length_c   1.000
_cell.angle_alpha   90.00
_cell.angle_beta   90.00
_cell.angle_gamma   90.00
#
_symmetry.space_group_name_H-M   'P 1'
#
loop_
_entity.id
_entity.type
_entity.pdbx_description
1 polymer ?
#
loop_
_entity_poly.entity_id
_entity_poly.type
_entity_poly.pdbx_seq_one_letter_code
_entity_poly.pdbx_strand_id
1 'polypeptide(L)'
;MHRHPKSFSSARRLFSLALPLSFVLGPLAFSADLPPDQAAFFETHIRPLLVESCYGCHSVESGKSKGSLLLDSKQGLLKGGDSGPAIVPGDPDASLLLKAATMPEYVALVDQTRASTQRDGASVDAAMDRLAVAFGLEI
;
A
#
# COMPACT_ATOMS: atom_id res chain seq x y z
N MET A 1 -34.04 51.78 41.11
CA MET A 1 -32.99 50.77 41.31
C MET A 1 -31.78 51.16 40.46
N HIS A 2 -30.76 51.69 41.09
CA HIS A 2 -29.49 52.10 40.48
C HIS A 2 -28.34 51.45 41.26
N ARG A 3 -27.22 51.24 40.55
CA ARG A 3 -25.81 50.99 40.95
C ARG A 3 -25.30 49.76 40.19
N HIS A 4 -24.64 49.96 39.06
CA HIS A 4 -23.21 50.27 38.84
C HIS A 4 -22.39 49.00 38.54
N PRO A 5 -21.67 48.97 37.40
CA PRO A 5 -20.82 47.86 36.98
C PRO A 5 -19.46 47.93 37.68
N LYS A 6 -18.88 46.76 38.01
CA LYS A 6 -17.50 46.68 38.52
C LYS A 6 -16.55 46.31 37.40
N SER A 7 -15.83 47.34 36.95
CA SER A 7 -14.56 47.31 36.24
C SER A 7 -13.59 46.31 36.88
N PHE A 8 -12.98 45.44 36.07
CA PHE A 8 -11.80 44.68 36.46
C PHE A 8 -10.62 45.10 35.61
N SER A 9 -9.66 45.70 36.30
CA SER A 9 -8.43 46.29 35.82
C SER A 9 -7.52 45.28 35.15
N SER A 10 -7.00 45.65 33.98
CA SER A 10 -6.05 44.89 33.18
C SER A 10 -4.69 44.79 33.89
N ALA A 11 -4.33 43.60 34.36
CA ALA A 11 -2.96 43.29 34.77
C ALA A 11 -2.16 42.85 33.53
N ARG A 12 -1.34 43.76 33.00
CA ARG A 12 -0.29 43.45 32.00
C ARG A 12 0.68 42.43 32.61
N ARG A 13 0.48 41.15 32.30
CA ARG A 13 1.48 40.11 32.55
C ARG A 13 2.47 40.17 31.39
N LEU A 14 3.67 40.67 31.67
CA LEU A 14 4.83 40.51 30.81
C LEU A 14 5.15 39.01 30.72
N PHE A 15 4.68 38.36 29.67
CA PHE A 15 5.02 36.99 29.35
C PHE A 15 6.40 37.01 28.69
N SER A 16 7.46 36.76 29.48
CA SER A 16 8.78 36.48 28.93
C SER A 16 8.67 35.28 27.99
N LEU A 17 8.85 35.50 26.70
CA LEU A 17 9.07 34.45 25.70
C LEU A 17 10.43 33.81 25.98
N ALA A 18 10.45 32.82 26.89
CA ALA A 18 11.48 31.80 26.85
C ALA A 18 11.02 30.78 25.81
N LEU A 19 11.49 30.92 24.56
CA LEU A 19 11.29 29.94 23.51
C LEU A 19 12.07 28.67 23.93
N PRO A 20 11.43 27.58 24.38
CA PRO A 20 12.19 26.38 24.64
C PRO A 20 12.74 25.93 23.29
N LEU A 21 14.06 25.84 23.18
CA LEU A 21 14.74 25.18 22.09
C LEU A 21 14.46 23.68 22.23
N SER A 22 13.21 23.29 21.99
CA SER A 22 12.82 21.91 21.80
C SER A 22 13.48 21.47 20.50
N PHE A 23 14.63 20.83 20.63
CA PHE A 23 15.23 20.04 19.56
C PHE A 23 14.22 18.95 19.24
N VAL A 24 13.36 19.23 18.26
CA VAL A 24 12.43 18.25 17.71
C VAL A 24 13.31 17.24 17.01
N LEU A 25 13.70 16.19 17.74
CA LEU A 25 14.31 15.00 17.19
C LEU A 25 13.21 14.32 16.35
N GLY A 26 13.08 14.79 15.11
CA GLY A 26 12.10 14.27 14.16
C GLY A 26 12.32 12.77 14.00
N PRO A 27 11.23 11.96 13.89
CA PRO A 27 11.39 10.55 13.65
C PRO A 27 12.16 10.37 12.34
N LEU A 28 13.22 9.56 12.36
CA LEU A 28 13.78 9.01 11.13
C LEU A 28 12.63 8.25 10.46
N ALA A 29 12.07 8.84 9.39
CA ALA A 29 11.18 8.14 8.51
C ALA A 29 12.00 7.02 7.86
N PHE A 30 11.79 5.79 8.31
CA PHE A 30 12.25 4.61 7.58
C PHE A 30 11.45 4.62 6.27
N SER A 31 12.07 5.05 5.18
CA SER A 31 11.51 4.80 3.85
C SER A 31 11.54 3.28 3.72
N ALA A 32 10.37 2.64 3.69
CA ALA A 32 10.24 1.25 3.30
C ALA A 32 10.48 1.16 1.78
N ASP A 33 11.68 1.52 1.37
CA ASP A 33 12.18 1.21 0.04
C ASP A 33 12.41 -0.29 0.04
N LEU A 34 11.51 -0.92 -0.70
CA LEU A 34 11.66 -2.21 -1.29
C LEU A 34 13.13 -2.61 -1.54
N PRO A 35 13.59 -3.77 -1.05
CA PRO A 35 14.88 -4.32 -1.46
C PRO A 35 14.98 -4.38 -2.99
N PRO A 36 16.12 -3.95 -3.60
CA PRO A 36 16.22 -3.81 -5.05
C PRO A 36 15.91 -5.10 -5.84
N ASP A 37 16.23 -6.25 -5.27
CA ASP A 37 15.96 -7.57 -5.87
C ASP A 37 14.47 -7.87 -5.93
N GLN A 38 13.70 -7.42 -4.95
CA GLN A 38 12.26 -7.65 -4.88
C GLN A 38 11.49 -6.64 -5.73
N ALA A 39 11.95 -5.40 -5.79
CA ALA A 39 11.46 -4.42 -6.76
C ALA A 39 11.66 -4.93 -8.18
N ALA A 40 12.87 -5.41 -8.50
CA ALA A 40 13.17 -5.99 -9.79
C ALA A 40 12.29 -7.21 -10.10
N PHE A 41 12.10 -8.10 -9.13
CA PHE A 41 11.21 -9.25 -9.28
C PHE A 41 9.77 -8.82 -9.60
N PHE A 42 9.21 -7.90 -8.82
CA PHE A 42 7.86 -7.38 -9.05
C PHE A 42 7.70 -6.81 -10.46
N GLU A 43 8.62 -5.93 -10.87
CA GLU A 43 8.57 -5.25 -12.16
C GLU A 43 8.73 -6.22 -13.34
N THR A 44 9.53 -7.26 -13.20
CA THR A 44 9.84 -8.19 -14.29
C THR A 44 8.92 -9.40 -14.37
N HIS A 45 8.32 -9.81 -13.25
CA HIS A 45 7.53 -11.05 -13.17
C HIS A 45 6.05 -10.80 -12.92
N ILE A 46 5.71 -9.79 -12.10
CA ILE A 46 4.32 -9.60 -11.65
C ILE A 46 3.61 -8.48 -12.40
N ARG A 47 4.24 -7.31 -12.54
CA ARG A 47 3.63 -6.18 -13.26
C ARG A 47 3.17 -6.56 -14.68
N PRO A 48 3.93 -7.33 -15.49
CA PRO A 48 3.49 -7.69 -16.84
C PRO A 48 2.19 -8.51 -16.85
N LEU A 49 2.02 -9.43 -15.89
CA LEU A 49 0.80 -10.22 -15.74
C LEU A 49 -0.41 -9.33 -15.40
N LEU A 50 -0.23 -8.40 -14.46
CA LEU A 50 -1.28 -7.48 -14.05
C LEU A 50 -1.68 -6.54 -15.19
N VAL A 51 -0.71 -6.05 -15.97
CA VAL A 51 -0.97 -5.21 -17.15
C VAL A 51 -1.79 -5.98 -18.18
N GLU A 52 -1.37 -7.19 -18.53
CA GLU A 52 -2.02 -7.99 -19.57
C GLU A 52 -3.44 -8.39 -19.18
N SER A 53 -3.65 -8.80 -17.92
CA SER A 53 -4.84 -9.57 -17.57
C SER A 53 -5.80 -8.83 -16.63
N CYS A 54 -5.33 -7.81 -15.89
CA CYS A 54 -6.10 -7.20 -14.81
C CYS A 54 -6.36 -5.70 -15.02
N TYR A 55 -5.33 -4.95 -15.43
CA TYR A 55 -5.39 -3.48 -15.49
C TYR A 55 -6.39 -2.97 -16.50
N GLY A 56 -6.75 -3.73 -17.54
CA GLY A 56 -7.80 -3.33 -18.48
C GLY A 56 -9.17 -3.04 -17.85
N CYS A 57 -9.41 -3.52 -16.61
CA CYS A 57 -10.65 -3.28 -15.84
C CYS A 57 -10.46 -2.80 -14.39
N HIS A 58 -9.25 -2.88 -13.84
CA HIS A 58 -8.95 -2.63 -12.42
C HIS A 58 -7.74 -1.68 -12.25
N SER A 59 -7.68 -0.61 -13.03
CA SER A 59 -6.62 0.40 -12.94
C SER A 59 -7.15 1.80 -13.15
N VAL A 60 -6.44 2.77 -12.59
CA VAL A 60 -6.68 4.19 -12.84
C VAL A 60 -6.44 4.50 -14.32
N GLU A 61 -5.39 3.93 -14.91
CA GLU A 61 -5.04 4.17 -16.31
C GLU A 61 -6.14 3.74 -17.29
N SER A 62 -6.80 2.60 -17.04
CA SER A 62 -7.93 2.15 -17.88
C SER A 62 -9.20 2.98 -17.68
N GLY A 63 -9.25 3.83 -16.66
CA GLY A 63 -10.44 4.55 -16.23
C GLY A 63 -11.53 3.64 -15.65
N LYS A 64 -11.20 2.37 -15.34
CA LYS A 64 -12.17 1.36 -14.87
C LYS A 64 -11.73 0.78 -13.53
N SER A 65 -12.71 0.62 -12.65
CA SER A 65 -12.55 -0.03 -11.35
C SER A 65 -13.72 -0.98 -11.11
N LYS A 66 -13.77 -2.07 -11.89
CA LYS A 66 -14.83 -3.07 -11.74
C LYS A 66 -14.81 -3.60 -10.30
N GLY A 67 -15.98 -3.72 -9.66
CA GLY A 67 -16.07 -4.15 -8.26
C GLY A 67 -15.32 -3.24 -7.28
N SER A 68 -15.21 -1.95 -7.59
CA SER A 68 -14.49 -0.93 -6.80
C SER A 68 -13.00 -1.22 -6.56
N LEU A 69 -12.41 -2.11 -7.36
CA LEU A 69 -11.04 -2.61 -7.16
C LEU A 69 -10.04 -1.89 -8.07
N LEU A 70 -8.91 -1.49 -7.49
CA LEU A 70 -7.73 -0.94 -8.16
C LEU A 70 -6.49 -1.77 -7.78
N LEU A 71 -5.77 -2.26 -8.78
CA LEU A 71 -4.61 -3.15 -8.60
C LEU A 71 -3.27 -2.47 -8.93
N ASP A 72 -3.29 -1.23 -9.40
CA ASP A 72 -2.13 -0.45 -9.85
C ASP A 72 -1.50 0.42 -8.75
N SER A 73 -1.98 0.30 -7.52
CA SER A 73 -1.41 0.98 -6.36
C SER A 73 -1.45 0.09 -5.11
N LYS A 74 -0.43 0.25 -4.26
CA LYS A 74 -0.37 -0.37 -2.92
C LYS A 74 -1.65 -0.17 -2.12
N GLN A 75 -2.13 1.08 -2.08
CA GLN A 75 -3.32 1.43 -1.32
C GLN A 75 -4.57 0.76 -1.89
N GLY A 76 -4.69 0.68 -3.22
CA GLY A 76 -5.76 -0.04 -3.89
C GLY A 76 -5.78 -1.53 -3.54
N LEU A 77 -4.60 -2.18 -3.51
CA LEU A 77 -4.46 -3.58 -3.14
C LEU A 77 -4.88 -3.87 -1.70
N LEU A 78 -4.46 -3.01 -0.77
CA LEU A 78 -4.81 -3.11 0.65
C LEU A 78 -6.29 -2.85 0.92
N LYS A 79 -6.86 -1.81 0.30
CA LYS A 79 -8.27 -1.48 0.44
C LYS A 79 -9.14 -2.58 -0.18
N GLY A 80 -8.72 -3.08 -1.34
CA GLY A 80 -9.47 -4.02 -2.15
C GLY A 80 -10.74 -3.40 -2.75
N GLY A 81 -11.65 -4.28 -3.14
CA GLY A 81 -12.92 -3.93 -3.78
C GLY A 81 -14.12 -4.31 -2.92
N ASP A 82 -15.27 -4.47 -3.57
CA ASP A 82 -16.54 -4.79 -2.91
C ASP A 82 -16.51 -6.14 -2.15
N SER A 83 -15.60 -7.04 -2.55
CA SER A 83 -15.40 -8.35 -1.93
C SER A 83 -14.44 -8.33 -0.74
N GLY A 84 -13.82 -7.19 -0.44
CA GLY A 84 -12.79 -7.05 0.60
C GLY A 84 -11.38 -6.85 0.04
N PRO A 85 -10.34 -6.91 0.91
CA PRO A 85 -8.94 -6.67 0.56
C PRO A 85 -8.45 -7.58 -0.57
N ALA A 86 -7.71 -7.02 -1.53
CA ALA A 86 -7.12 -7.83 -2.58
C ALA A 86 -5.88 -8.57 -2.07
N ILE A 87 -5.08 -7.93 -1.21
CA ILE A 87 -3.96 -8.52 -0.49
C ILE A 87 -4.15 -8.32 1.01
N VAL A 88 -3.98 -9.40 1.77
CA VAL A 88 -3.83 -9.39 3.22
C VAL A 88 -2.35 -9.66 3.53
N PRO A 89 -1.61 -8.68 4.05
CA PRO A 89 -0.18 -8.89 4.27
C PRO A 89 0.08 -9.93 5.35
N GLY A 90 1.06 -10.80 5.11
CA GLY A 90 1.38 -11.94 5.99
C GLY A 90 0.40 -13.10 5.92
N ASP A 91 -0.71 -12.99 5.17
CA ASP A 91 -1.71 -14.05 5.01
C ASP A 91 -2.10 -14.22 3.52
N PRO A 92 -1.28 -14.97 2.75
CA PRO A 92 -1.55 -15.23 1.33
C PRO A 92 -2.88 -15.98 1.13
N ASP A 93 -3.25 -16.88 2.05
CA ASP A 93 -4.50 -17.65 1.99
C ASP A 93 -5.74 -16.78 2.20
N ALA A 94 -5.62 -15.66 2.91
CA ALA A 94 -6.68 -14.66 3.02
C ALA A 94 -6.74 -13.71 1.81
N SER A 95 -5.72 -13.65 0.96
CA SER A 95 -5.61 -12.69 -0.14
C SER A 95 -6.45 -13.09 -1.36
N LEU A 96 -7.44 -12.24 -1.72
CA LEU A 96 -8.35 -12.51 -2.84
C LEU A 96 -7.67 -12.45 -4.20
N LEU A 97 -6.68 -11.57 -4.37
CA LEU A 97 -5.91 -11.49 -5.62
C LEU A 97 -5.18 -12.81 -5.90
N LEU A 98 -4.65 -13.45 -4.86
CA LEU A 98 -3.94 -14.71 -5.01
C LEU A 98 -4.88 -15.84 -5.42
N LYS A 99 -6.03 -15.93 -4.76
CA LYS A 99 -7.10 -16.89 -5.13
C LYS A 99 -7.52 -16.72 -6.58
N ALA A 100 -7.65 -15.47 -7.05
CA ALA A 100 -8.01 -15.17 -8.43
C ALA A 100 -6.91 -15.56 -9.42
N ALA A 101 -5.65 -15.24 -9.11
CA ALA A 101 -4.50 -15.59 -9.94
C ALA A 101 -4.26 -17.10 -10.06
N THR A 102 -4.72 -17.89 -9.09
CA THR A 102 -4.58 -19.36 -9.08
C THR A 102 -5.80 -20.09 -9.66
N MET A 103 -6.81 -19.40 -10.19
CA MET A 103 -7.95 -20.07 -10.83
C MET A 103 -7.52 -20.79 -12.12
N PRO A 104 -8.08 -21.98 -12.46
CA PRO A 104 -7.58 -22.83 -13.56
C PRO A 104 -7.48 -22.14 -14.93
N GLU A 105 -8.42 -21.24 -15.21
CA GLU A 105 -8.45 -20.34 -16.38
C GLU A 105 -7.20 -19.44 -16.47
N TYR A 106 -6.74 -18.93 -15.32
CA TYR A 106 -5.58 -18.05 -15.19
C TYR A 106 -4.27 -18.82 -15.03
N VAL A 107 -4.31 -20.02 -14.42
CA VAL A 107 -3.13 -20.88 -14.25
C VAL A 107 -2.49 -21.21 -15.59
N ALA A 108 -3.26 -21.35 -16.68
CA ALA A 108 -2.70 -21.56 -18.02
C ALA A 108 -1.88 -20.35 -18.54
N LEU A 109 -2.21 -19.13 -18.14
CA LEU A 109 -1.42 -17.92 -18.42
C LEU A 109 -0.21 -17.83 -17.49
N VAL A 110 -0.40 -18.12 -16.20
CA VAL A 110 0.69 -18.16 -15.22
C VAL A 110 1.71 -19.25 -15.56
N ASP A 111 1.28 -20.39 -16.13
CA ASP A 111 2.16 -21.48 -16.58
C ASP A 111 3.02 -21.06 -17.79
N GLN A 112 2.50 -20.20 -18.67
CA GLN A 112 3.31 -19.61 -19.75
C GLN A 112 4.36 -18.64 -19.19
N THR A 113 3.99 -17.83 -18.19
CA THR A 113 4.95 -16.98 -17.48
C THR A 113 5.94 -17.82 -16.67
N ARG A 114 5.53 -18.93 -16.06
CA ARG A 114 6.39 -19.91 -15.38
C ARG A 114 7.41 -20.51 -16.34
N ALA A 115 6.98 -20.92 -17.53
CA ALA A 115 7.89 -21.40 -18.57
C ALA A 115 8.92 -20.35 -19.00
N SER A 116 8.58 -19.06 -18.95
CA SER A 116 9.52 -17.96 -19.21
C SER A 116 10.43 -17.58 -18.03
N THR A 117 10.04 -17.91 -16.80
CA THR A 117 10.72 -17.52 -15.53
C THR A 117 11.44 -18.69 -14.84
N GLN A 118 11.37 -19.91 -15.41
CA GLN A 118 11.95 -21.15 -14.87
C GLN A 118 13.49 -21.21 -14.88
N ARG A 119 14.19 -20.08 -15.00
CA ARG A 119 15.63 -20.00 -14.71
C ARG A 119 15.92 -19.73 -13.23
N ASP A 120 14.95 -19.27 -12.44
CA ASP A 120 15.25 -18.58 -11.18
C ASP A 120 14.68 -19.27 -9.92
N GLY A 121 13.85 -20.31 -10.08
CA GLY A 121 13.44 -21.21 -9.00
C GLY A 121 12.53 -20.63 -7.90
N ALA A 122 12.00 -19.41 -8.05
CA ALA A 122 11.08 -18.83 -7.07
C ALA A 122 9.69 -19.51 -7.13
N SER A 123 9.21 -20.05 -6.01
CA SER A 123 7.84 -20.56 -5.87
C SER A 123 6.82 -19.40 -5.93
N VAL A 124 5.55 -19.72 -6.19
CA VAL A 124 4.44 -18.74 -6.12
C VAL A 124 4.42 -18.09 -4.73
N ASP A 125 4.64 -18.85 -3.67
CA ASP A 125 4.71 -18.32 -2.31
C ASP A 125 5.86 -17.31 -2.15
N ALA A 126 7.04 -17.62 -2.70
CA ALA A 126 8.18 -16.69 -2.70
C ALA A 126 7.94 -15.45 -3.56
N ALA A 127 7.18 -15.58 -4.66
CA ALA A 127 6.77 -14.47 -5.50
C ALA A 127 5.81 -13.53 -4.75
N MET A 128 4.96 -14.09 -3.89
CA MET A 128 3.97 -13.38 -3.09
C MET A 128 4.55 -12.74 -1.84
N ASP A 129 5.50 -13.39 -1.17
CA ASP A 129 6.31 -12.76 -0.13
C ASP A 129 7.06 -11.56 -0.69
N ARG A 130 7.65 -11.73 -1.88
CA ARG A 130 8.27 -10.64 -2.62
C ARG A 130 7.28 -9.60 -3.08
N LEU A 131 6.03 -9.95 -3.37
CA LEU A 131 4.96 -9.01 -3.72
C LEU A 131 4.56 -8.16 -2.51
N ALA A 132 4.39 -8.80 -1.35
CA ALA A 132 4.01 -8.15 -0.12
C ALA A 132 5.09 -7.15 0.30
N VAL A 133 6.35 -7.58 0.29
CA VAL A 133 7.47 -6.67 0.53
C VAL A 133 7.64 -5.68 -0.62
N ALA A 134 7.26 -6.03 -1.87
CA ALA A 134 7.25 -5.12 -3.02
C ALA A 134 6.32 -3.94 -2.89
N PHE A 135 5.18 -4.18 -2.28
CA PHE A 135 4.30 -3.10 -1.96
C PHE A 135 4.61 -2.52 -0.58
N GLY A 136 5.72 -2.85 0.09
CA GLY A 136 6.04 -2.38 1.44
C GLY A 136 4.94 -2.71 2.45
N LEU A 137 4.26 -3.83 2.25
CA LEU A 137 3.15 -4.32 3.07
C LEU A 137 3.66 -5.16 4.24
N GLU A 138 4.85 -4.86 4.78
CA GLU A 138 5.49 -5.75 5.72
C GLU A 138 4.67 -6.01 7.00
N ILE A 139 4.94 -7.21 7.53
CA ILE A 139 4.36 -7.95 8.63
C ILE A 139 4.87 -7.41 9.98
#